data_AF-A0A438DQZ4-F1
#
_entry.id   AF-A0A438DQZ4-F1
#
_cell.length_a   1.000
_cell.length_b   1.000
_cell.length_c   1.000
_cell.angle_alpha   90.00
_cell.angle_beta   90.00
_cell.angle_gamma   90.00
#
_symmetry.space_group_name_H-M   'P 1'
#
loop_
_entity.id
_entity.type
_entity.pdbx_description
1 polymer ?
#
loop_
_entity_poly.entity_id
_entity_poly.type
_entity_poly.pdbx_seq_one_letter_code
_entity_poly.pdbx_strand_id
1 'polypeptide(L)'
;MGLGLLTLSAVLPYLRPSDCQNSDKITSCSPPQIPVIFFFSLYLVAVGEGGHKPCIQAFGADQFDGNNPEECKAKSSFFNWWYFSQCAGSSVTMLILSYIQNLSIWYQGG
;
A
#
# COMPACT_ATOMS: atom_id res chain seq x y z
N MET A 1 3.81 -12.58 0.32
CA MET A 1 2.69 -13.31 0.96
C MET A 1 1.64 -12.37 1.55
N GLY A 2 2.01 -11.31 2.28
CA GLY A 2 1.05 -10.33 2.83
C GLY A 2 0.13 -9.66 1.79
N LEU A 3 0.66 -9.18 0.66
CA LEU A 3 -0.14 -8.57 -0.42
C LEU A 3 -1.16 -9.56 -1.03
N GLY A 4 -0.76 -10.82 -1.25
CA GLY A 4 -1.66 -11.85 -1.78
C GLY A 4 -2.80 -12.19 -0.82
N LEU A 5 -2.52 -12.30 0.48
CA LEU A 5 -3.54 -12.53 1.51
C LEU A 5 -4.46 -11.31 1.70
N LEU A 6 -3.91 -10.09 1.58
CA LEU A 6 -4.67 -8.84 1.61
C LEU A 6 -5.63 -8.73 0.44
N THR A 7 -5.16 -8.97 -0.78
CA THR A 7 -5.99 -8.99 -2.00
C THR A 7 -7.05 -10.07 -1.91
N LEU A 8 -6.70 -11.28 -1.47
CA LEU A 8 -7.66 -12.37 -1.30
C LEU A 8 -8.76 -11.99 -0.29
N SER A 9 -8.39 -11.40 0.85
CA SER A 9 -9.35 -10.97 1.89
C SER A 9 -10.26 -9.83 1.42
N ALA A 10 -9.74 -8.91 0.59
CA ALA A 10 -10.51 -7.78 0.06
C ALA A 10 -11.44 -8.18 -1.09
N VAL A 11 -11.09 -9.21 -1.87
CA VAL A 11 -11.86 -9.68 -3.02
C VAL A 11 -12.85 -10.79 -2.65
N LEU A 12 -12.63 -11.51 -1.54
CA LEU A 12 -13.53 -12.57 -1.03
C LEU A 12 -14.99 -12.13 -0.84
N PRO A 13 -15.29 -10.92 -0.33
CA PRO A 13 -16.66 -10.41 -0.21
C PRO A 13 -17.34 -10.16 -1.56
N TYR A 14 -16.57 -9.87 -2.61
CA TYR A 14 -17.07 -9.63 -3.97
C TYR A 14 -17.26 -10.92 -4.78
N LEU A 15 -16.47 -11.97 -4.47
CA LEU A 15 -16.54 -13.28 -5.14
C LEU A 15 -17.60 -14.23 -4.55
N ARG A 16 -18.23 -13.88 -3.43
CA ARG A 16 -19.36 -14.62 -2.87
C ARG A 16 -20.68 -13.99 -3.32
N PRO A 17 -21.36 -14.52 -4.35
CA PRO A 17 -22.75 -14.20 -4.59
C PRO A 17 -23.65 -15.02 -3.66
N SER A 18 -24.76 -14.40 -3.26
CA SER A 18 -26.05 -14.97 -2.77
C SER A 18 -26.30 -15.10 -1.25
N ASP A 19 -27.50 -14.65 -0.88
CA ASP A 19 -28.34 -15.00 0.30
C ASP A 19 -28.12 -14.30 1.67
N CYS A 20 -28.13 -12.97 1.71
CA CYS A 20 -28.60 -12.23 2.89
C CYS A 20 -29.93 -11.50 2.56
N GLN A 21 -30.95 -12.23 2.10
CA GLN A 21 -32.32 -11.72 1.98
C GLN A 21 -33.27 -12.53 2.88
N ASN A 22 -33.86 -11.82 3.86
CA ASN A 22 -34.94 -12.21 4.79
C ASN A 22 -34.61 -13.11 5.99
N SER A 23 -34.47 -12.50 7.18
CA SER A 23 -35.47 -12.55 8.27
C SER A 23 -34.84 -12.05 9.58
N ASP A 24 -35.28 -10.88 10.06
CA ASP A 24 -35.34 -10.40 11.47
C ASP A 24 -34.26 -10.83 12.48
N LYS A 25 -33.00 -11.01 12.05
CA LYS A 25 -31.89 -11.20 12.97
C LYS A 25 -30.63 -10.58 12.40
N ILE A 26 -30.13 -9.56 13.09
CA ILE A 26 -28.83 -8.93 12.90
C ILE A 26 -27.76 -10.03 13.00
N THR A 27 -27.48 -10.70 11.89
CA THR A 27 -26.43 -11.72 11.78
C THR A 27 -25.40 -11.15 10.84
N SER A 28 -24.26 -10.77 11.40
CA SER A 28 -23.11 -10.27 10.67
C SER A 28 -22.71 -11.30 9.60
N CYS A 29 -22.99 -11.03 8.33
CA CYS A 29 -22.67 -11.89 7.18
C CYS A 29 -21.14 -12.01 6.93
N SER A 30 -20.29 -11.58 7.87
CA SER A 30 -18.84 -11.71 7.78
C SER A 30 -18.35 -12.84 8.70
N PRO A 31 -17.71 -13.89 8.17
CA PRO A 31 -17.05 -14.89 8.99
C PRO A 31 -16.05 -14.19 9.93
N PRO A 32 -16.00 -14.51 11.24
CA PRO A 32 -15.15 -13.80 12.22
C PRO A 32 -13.65 -13.81 11.87
N GLN A 33 -13.24 -14.68 10.95
CA GLN A 33 -11.88 -14.84 10.47
C GLN A 33 -11.46 -13.85 9.36
N ILE A 34 -12.37 -13.24 8.59
CA ILE A 34 -11.98 -12.28 7.52
C ILE A 34 -11.27 -11.03 8.08
N PRO A 35 -11.79 -10.37 9.13
CA PRO A 35 -11.09 -9.24 9.74
C PRO A 35 -9.71 -9.64 10.29
N VAL A 36 -9.59 -10.83 10.88
CA VAL A 36 -8.33 -11.35 11.44
C VAL A 36 -7.29 -11.55 10.33
N ILE A 37 -7.67 -12.21 9.23
CA ILE A 37 -6.76 -12.44 8.10
C ILE A 37 -6.39 -11.10 7.43
N PHE A 38 -7.34 -10.17 7.32
CA PHE A 38 -7.08 -8.82 6.80
C PHE A 38 -6.04 -8.06 7.64
N PHE A 39 -6.24 -7.94 8.95
CA PHE A 39 -5.30 -7.24 9.83
C PHE A 39 -3.94 -7.96 9.89
N PHE A 40 -3.93 -9.29 9.96
CA PHE A 40 -2.70 -10.07 9.90
C PHE A 40 -1.91 -9.83 8.60
N SER A 41 -2.62 -9.76 7.47
CA SER A 41 -2.02 -9.45 6.17
C SER A 41 -1.43 -8.04 6.14
N LEU A 42 -2.12 -7.05 6.72
CA LEU A 42 -1.61 -5.69 6.86
C LEU A 42 -0.33 -5.65 7.70
N TYR A 43 -0.27 -6.38 8.81
CA TYR A 43 0.94 -6.48 9.63
C TYR A 43 2.10 -7.13 8.86
N LEU A 44 1.86 -8.18 8.09
CA LEU A 44 2.88 -8.80 7.23
C LEU A 44 3.40 -7.84 6.15
N VAL A 45 2.52 -7.04 5.54
CA VAL A 45 2.92 -6.02 4.57
C VAL A 45 3.73 -4.93 5.24
N ALA A 46 3.31 -4.44 6.41
CA ALA A 46 4.02 -3.41 7.16
C ALA A 46 5.43 -3.86 7.58
N VAL A 47 5.58 -5.10 8.06
CA VAL A 47 6.88 -5.69 8.41
C VAL A 47 7.75 -5.87 7.16
N GLY A 48 7.17 -6.34 6.05
CA GLY A 48 7.91 -6.53 4.78
C GLY A 48 8.40 -5.21 4.18
N GLU A 49 7.52 -4.20 4.11
CA GLU A 49 7.87 -2.84 3.65
C GLU A 49 8.91 -2.18 4.57
N GLY A 50 8.78 -2.36 5.89
CA GLY A 50 9.71 -1.80 6.88
C GLY A 50 11.11 -2.40 6.83
N GLY A 51 11.23 -3.71 6.56
CA GLY A 51 12.52 -4.40 6.47
C GLY A 51 13.24 -4.25 5.12
N HIS A 52 12.50 -4.11 4.02
CA HIS A 52 13.06 -4.04 2.67
C HIS A 52 13.73 -2.69 2.36
N LYS A 53 13.14 -1.59 2.82
CA LYS A 53 13.60 -0.22 2.55
C LYS A 53 15.02 0.11 3.06
N PRO A 54 15.45 -0.27 4.28
CA PRO A 54 16.80 0.03 4.75
C PRO A 54 17.89 -0.77 4.02
N CYS A 55 17.62 -2.00 3.58
CA CYS A 55 18.60 -2.81 2.83
C CYS A 55 18.92 -2.20 1.45
N ILE A 56 17.90 -1.74 0.72
CA ILE A 56 18.12 -1.12 -0.60
C ILE A 56 18.89 0.20 -0.48
N GLN A 57 18.56 1.02 0.51
CA GLN A 57 19.26 2.29 0.71
C GLN A 57 20.71 2.10 1.16
N ALA A 58 20.98 1.13 2.03
CA ALA A 58 22.34 0.77 2.44
C ALA A 58 23.15 0.25 1.25
N PHE A 59 22.60 -0.67 0.45
CA PHE A 59 23.26 -1.18 -0.75
C PHE A 59 23.50 -0.09 -1.79
N GLY A 60 22.52 0.79 -2.03
CA GLY A 60 22.68 1.94 -2.93
C GLY A 60 23.71 2.96 -2.44
N ALA A 61 23.84 3.13 -1.12
CA ALA A 61 24.86 3.99 -0.52
C ALA A 61 26.27 3.38 -0.57
N ASP A 62 26.37 2.05 -0.55
CA ASP A 62 27.62 1.28 -0.57
C ASP A 62 28.28 1.27 -1.96
N GLN A 63 27.50 1.53 -3.02
CA GLN A 63 28.02 1.62 -4.39
C GLN A 63 28.88 2.86 -4.68
N PHE A 64 29.03 3.79 -3.72
CA PHE A 64 29.80 5.03 -3.91
C PHE A 64 30.93 5.10 -2.88
N ASP A 65 32.16 5.36 -3.34
CA ASP A 65 33.31 5.57 -2.46
C ASP A 65 33.20 6.94 -1.77
N GLY A 66 33.31 6.94 -0.43
CA GLY A 66 33.29 8.16 0.39
C GLY A 66 34.55 9.02 0.24
N ASN A 67 35.66 8.45 -0.25
CA ASN A 67 36.93 9.16 -0.42
C ASN A 67 37.07 9.83 -1.80
N ASN A 68 36.18 9.52 -2.76
CA ASN A 68 36.14 10.17 -4.06
C ASN A 68 35.11 11.33 -4.06
N PRO A 69 35.54 12.60 -4.21
CA PRO A 69 34.64 13.74 -4.16
C PRO A 69 33.59 13.77 -5.29
N GLU A 70 33.87 13.16 -6.45
CA GLU A 70 32.90 13.06 -7.55
C GLU A 70 31.79 12.05 -7.22
N GLU A 71 32.15 10.88 -6.69
CA GLU A 71 31.19 9.85 -6.29
C GLU A 71 30.36 10.27 -5.08
N CYS A 72 30.94 11.04 -4.15
CA CYS A 72 30.20 11.60 -3.03
C CYS A 72 29.10 12.58 -3.48
N LYS A 73 29.37 13.39 -4.52
CA LYS A 73 28.34 14.22 -5.18
C LYS A 73 27.29 13.37 -5.88
N ALA A 74 27.70 12.31 -6.59
CA ALA A 74 26.78 11.41 -7.28
C ALA A 74 25.84 10.69 -6.30
N LYS A 75 26.35 10.25 -5.15
CA LYS A 75 25.58 9.68 -4.03
C LYS A 75 24.51 10.65 -3.52
N SER A 76 24.87 11.91 -3.31
CA SER A 76 23.93 12.95 -2.87
C SER A 76 22.82 13.17 -3.91
N SER A 77 23.18 13.25 -5.19
CA SER A 77 22.20 13.37 -6.29
C SER A 77 21.28 12.16 -6.40
N PHE A 78 21.80 10.94 -6.20
CA PHE A 78 21.01 9.71 -6.18
C PHE A 78 19.93 9.76 -5.09
N PHE A 79 20.32 10.09 -3.85
CA PHE A 79 19.35 10.21 -2.75
C PHE A 79 18.37 11.36 -2.97
N ASN A 80 18.81 12.50 -3.49
CA ASN A 80 17.90 13.61 -3.84
C ASN A 80 16.82 13.18 -4.84
N TRP A 81 17.21 12.48 -5.91
CA TRP A 81 16.26 11.99 -6.90
C TRP A 81 15.33 10.89 -6.36
N TRP A 82 15.86 10.03 -5.49
CA TRP A 82 15.06 9.04 -4.76
C TRP A 82 13.96 9.69 -3.91
N TYR A 83 14.33 10.70 -3.11
CA TYR A 83 13.37 11.45 -2.29
C TYR A 83 12.35 12.21 -3.14
N PHE A 84 12.81 12.85 -4.22
CA PHE A 84 11.91 13.52 -5.15
C PHE A 84 10.89 12.55 -5.74
N SER A 85 11.34 11.37 -6.19
CA SER A 85 10.47 10.34 -6.76
C SER A 85 9.45 9.82 -5.74
N GLN A 86 9.86 9.61 -4.49
CA GLN A 86 8.97 9.18 -3.41
C GLN A 86 7.89 10.23 -3.12
N CYS A 87 8.27 11.51 -3.01
CA CYS A 87 7.35 12.62 -2.80
C CYS A 87 6.38 12.78 -3.99
N ALA A 88 6.90 12.80 -5.21
CA ALA A 88 6.11 12.93 -6.43
C ALA A 88 5.10 11.77 -6.57
N GLY A 89 5.54 10.53 -6.34
CA GLY A 89 4.66 9.35 -6.37
C GLY A 89 3.52 9.44 -5.35
N SER A 90 3.82 9.93 -4.14
CA SER A 90 2.84 10.12 -3.08
C SER A 90 1.82 11.22 -3.43
N SER A 91 2.30 12.35 -3.96
CA SER A 91 1.44 13.43 -4.46
C SER A 91 0.53 12.98 -5.60
N VAL A 92 1.07 12.29 -6.61
CA VAL A 92 0.30 11.78 -7.74
C VAL A 92 -0.77 10.78 -7.29
N THR A 93 -0.41 9.85 -6.39
CA THR A 93 -1.37 8.88 -5.83
C THR A 93 -2.50 9.59 -5.10
N MET A 94 -2.18 10.57 -4.25
CA MET A 94 -3.18 11.35 -3.52
C MET A 94 -4.10 12.14 -4.47
N LEU A 95 -3.54 12.74 -5.52
CA LEU A 95 -4.31 13.45 -6.53
C LEU A 95 -5.29 12.53 -7.28
N ILE A 96 -4.82 11.37 -7.74
CA ILE A 96 -5.64 10.40 -8.47
C ILE A 96 -6.76 9.85 -7.57
N LEU A 97 -6.43 9.45 -6.33
CA LEU A 97 -7.41 8.93 -5.39
C LEU A 97 -8.48 9.98 -5.04
N SER A 98 -8.06 11.21 -4.75
CA SER A 98 -8.99 12.31 -4.46
C SER A 98 -9.89 12.59 -5.66
N TYR A 99 -9.35 12.57 -6.88
CA TYR A 99 -10.14 12.77 -8.09
C TYR A 99 -11.23 11.69 -8.26
N ILE A 100 -10.87 10.41 -8.11
CA ILE A 100 -11.82 9.28 -8.22
C ILE A 100 -12.88 9.35 -7.10
N GLN A 101 -12.47 9.60 -5.86
CA GLN A 101 -13.38 9.70 -4.72
C GLN A 101 -14.38 10.83 -4.92
N ASN A 102 -13.92 12.01 -5.37
CA ASN A 102 -14.80 13.12 -5.68
C ASN A 102 -15.81 12.73 -6.76
N LEU A 103 -15.40 12.11 -7.86
CA LEU A 103 -16.33 11.65 -8.91
C LEU A 103 -17.41 10.68 -8.39
N SER A 104 -17.04 9.73 -7.53
CA SER A 104 -18.00 8.79 -6.92
C SER A 104 -19.02 9.51 -6.03
N ILE A 105 -18.56 10.50 -5.24
CA ILE A 105 -19.43 11.31 -4.37
C ILE A 105 -20.43 12.12 -5.20
N TRP A 106 -19.97 12.72 -6.31
CA TRP A 106 -20.84 13.46 -7.23
C TRP A 106 -21.86 12.56 -7.94
N TYR A 107 -21.47 11.33 -8.32
CA TYR A 107 -22.37 10.38 -8.97
C TYR A 107 -23.45 9.83 -8.02
N GLN A 108 -23.13 9.62 -6.75
CA GLN A 108 -24.11 9.11 -5.75
C GLN A 108 -24.95 10.22 -5.09
N GLY A 109 -24.60 11.48 -5.29
CA GLY A 109 -25.28 12.64 -4.72
C GLY A 109 -26.19 13.42 -5.67
N GLY A 110 -26.52 12.87 -6.85
CA GLY A 110 -27.39 13.47 -7.87
C GLY A 110 -28.65 12.66 -8.13
#